data_AF-A0A0G0P7B8-F1
#
_entry.id   AF-A0A0G0P7B8-F1
#
_cell.length_a   1.000
_cell.length_b   1.000
_cell.length_c   1.000
_cell.angle_alpha   90.00
_cell.angle_beta   90.00
_cell.angle_gamma   90.00
#
_symmetry.space_group_name_H-M   'P 1'
#
loop_
_entity.id
_entity.type
_entity.pdbx_description
1 polymer ?
#
loop_
_entity_poly.entity_id
_entity_poly.type
_entity_poly.pdbx_seq_one_letter_code
_entity_poly.pdbx_strand_id
1 'polypeptide(L)'
;MKDKDNKDIYTSFHFNDDFIIEAVYDYALQPETQFAVFDRINQEVSYHPQLGLPDGRKLRPTQLDLIKDEKLLLPSSANSYINEARLVEEIEAFVSHYLDLPHPFYLKLVSHYILLTWVYDRLSVVPYLRALGDYGSGKTRFAQVIGSLCYKPLMLAGATSDAFIFRMIELFKGTLIINELERVDTDLKSQIVNILNNGYEKGLYIGKVEGEKNRIPKTFDVFSPKIITSRIRFKDLALESRIISIHMLPTKRKDIPITLDGIFWQGAKDIRNMLLMYRFNNLFSIELENKEAKLEKVEPRLRQTLLPILNVIQNQEVEDEFIKYALEFQGQIAADRSFETESLIAEKLVELLDEEGKVTVKDVADAVNKPLEEKEKVTSKWVGKIIRGFGFNTKRIQGVYNIIPNEQALDYIKDRYGLSDSTPEESPPNPPTPPADSASEVDLVDKVDIGKTVEEMTQQEIESVFNEKDV
;
A
#
# COMPACT_ATOMS: atom_id res chain seq x y z
N MET A 1 34.37 -44.53 -10.45
CA MET A 1 33.94 -43.13 -10.22
C MET A 1 32.48 -43.19 -9.78
N LYS A 2 32.18 -42.88 -8.52
CA LYS A 2 30.79 -42.85 -8.01
C LYS A 2 30.26 -41.44 -8.28
N ASP A 3 29.19 -41.34 -9.07
CA ASP A 3 28.43 -40.12 -9.35
C ASP A 3 28.16 -39.35 -8.05
N LYS A 4 28.75 -38.16 -7.92
CA LYS A 4 28.54 -37.23 -6.80
C LYS A 4 27.68 -36.02 -7.18
N ASP A 5 27.22 -35.92 -8.43
CA ASP A 5 26.59 -34.68 -8.94
C ASP A 5 25.09 -34.76 -9.26
N ASN A 6 24.43 -35.91 -9.08
CA ASN A 6 22.99 -36.01 -9.33
C ASN A 6 22.17 -35.74 -8.05
N LYS A 7 22.22 -34.51 -7.52
CA LYS A 7 21.36 -34.09 -6.40
C LYS A 7 20.01 -33.59 -6.92
N ASP A 8 18.93 -34.14 -6.36
CA ASP A 8 17.57 -33.64 -6.55
C ASP A 8 17.50 -32.14 -6.20
N ILE A 9 16.75 -31.38 -7.01
CA ILE A 9 16.54 -29.94 -6.83
C ILE A 9 15.21 -29.74 -6.12
N TYR A 10 15.23 -29.10 -4.96
CA TYR A 10 14.03 -28.76 -4.21
C TYR A 10 13.62 -27.31 -4.50
N THR A 11 12.38 -27.12 -4.95
CA THR A 11 11.80 -25.79 -5.21
C THR A 11 10.31 -25.79 -4.90
N SER A 12 9.71 -24.62 -4.76
CA SER A 12 8.25 -24.48 -4.69
C SER A 12 7.61 -24.03 -6.00
N PHE A 13 8.41 -23.68 -7.01
CA PHE A 13 7.93 -23.28 -8.34
C PHE A 13 9.04 -23.42 -9.39
N HIS A 14 8.63 -23.48 -10.64
CA HIS A 14 9.49 -23.34 -11.82
C HIS A 14 8.62 -22.94 -13.02
N PHE A 15 9.16 -22.25 -14.00
CA PHE A 15 8.45 -22.02 -15.26
C PHE A 15 9.43 -21.83 -16.41
N ASN A 16 8.95 -22.14 -17.61
CA ASN A 16 9.62 -21.90 -18.87
C ASN A 16 8.57 -21.52 -19.94
N ASP A 17 8.94 -21.54 -21.22
CA ASP A 17 8.04 -21.16 -22.30
C ASP A 17 6.84 -22.11 -22.46
N ASP A 18 6.96 -23.37 -22.05
CA ASP A 18 5.94 -24.40 -22.25
C ASP A 18 5.13 -24.69 -20.99
N PHE A 19 5.76 -24.59 -19.81
CA PHE A 19 5.19 -25.06 -18.56
C PHE A 19 5.29 -24.02 -17.44
N ILE A 20 4.25 -23.98 -16.59
CA ILE A 20 4.27 -23.32 -15.29
C ILE A 20 4.06 -24.37 -14.22
N ILE A 21 4.97 -24.43 -13.24
CA ILE A 21 5.00 -25.44 -12.20
C ILE A 21 4.90 -24.74 -10.85
N GLU A 22 3.93 -25.16 -10.04
CA GLU A 22 3.68 -24.62 -8.71
C GLU A 22 3.50 -25.72 -7.68
N ALA A 23 4.08 -25.53 -6.49
CA ALA A 23 3.86 -26.44 -5.38
C ALA A 23 2.44 -26.31 -4.84
N VAL A 24 1.76 -27.44 -4.71
CA VAL A 24 0.44 -27.58 -4.10
C VAL A 24 0.52 -28.51 -2.90
N TYR A 25 -0.38 -28.32 -1.94
CA TYR A 25 -0.49 -29.20 -0.77
C TYR A 25 -1.95 -29.43 -0.42
N ASP A 26 -2.41 -30.67 -0.58
CA ASP A 26 -3.77 -31.08 -0.21
C ASP A 26 -3.78 -31.74 1.17
N TYR A 27 -4.25 -30.97 2.15
CA TYR A 27 -4.38 -31.37 3.55
C TYR A 27 -5.31 -32.58 3.78
N ALA A 28 -6.20 -32.90 2.84
CA ALA A 28 -7.22 -33.94 3.02
C ALA A 28 -6.85 -35.29 2.41
N LEU A 29 -6.03 -35.33 1.33
CA LEU A 29 -5.88 -36.52 0.50
C LEU A 29 -4.48 -37.13 0.46
N GLN A 30 -3.38 -36.39 0.67
CA GLN A 30 -2.00 -36.94 0.79
C GLN A 30 -1.08 -35.97 1.58
N PRO A 31 -0.32 -36.41 2.59
CA PRO A 31 0.50 -35.53 3.43
C PRO A 31 1.84 -35.12 2.79
N GLU A 32 1.91 -35.05 1.46
CA GLU A 32 3.14 -34.69 0.74
C GLU A 32 2.85 -33.59 -0.27
N THR A 33 3.68 -32.55 -0.26
CA THR A 33 3.62 -31.49 -1.27
C THR A 33 3.86 -32.10 -2.66
N GLN A 34 3.08 -31.67 -3.64
CA GLN A 34 3.20 -32.08 -5.05
C GLN A 34 3.38 -30.85 -5.94
N PHE A 35 3.65 -31.07 -7.21
CA PHE A 35 3.60 -30.03 -8.23
C PHE A 35 2.28 -30.09 -8.99
N ALA A 36 1.62 -28.94 -9.13
CA ALA A 36 0.69 -28.68 -10.23
C ALA A 36 1.51 -28.16 -11.42
N VAL A 37 1.37 -28.81 -12.56
CA VAL A 37 2.07 -28.50 -13.81
C VAL A 37 1.03 -28.09 -14.84
N PHE A 38 1.07 -26.82 -15.23
CA PHE A 38 0.26 -26.27 -16.30
C PHE A 38 1.02 -26.31 -17.62
N ASP A 39 0.49 -27.05 -18.57
CA ASP A 39 0.93 -27.04 -19.97
C ASP A 39 0.27 -25.86 -20.68
N ARG A 40 1.08 -24.88 -21.07
CA ARG A 40 0.60 -23.65 -21.72
C ARG A 40 0.11 -23.88 -23.15
N ILE A 41 0.55 -24.95 -23.81
CA ILE A 41 0.15 -25.28 -25.18
C ILE A 41 -1.22 -25.95 -25.18
N ASN A 42 -1.37 -26.98 -24.34
CA ASN A 42 -2.59 -27.77 -24.25
C ASN A 42 -3.63 -27.15 -23.29
N GLN A 43 -3.23 -26.17 -22.47
CA GLN A 43 -4.08 -25.53 -21.45
C GLN A 43 -4.60 -26.53 -20.42
N GLU A 44 -3.76 -27.51 -20.04
CA GLU A 44 -4.11 -28.59 -19.12
C GLU A 44 -3.25 -28.54 -17.85
N VAL A 45 -3.85 -28.90 -16.70
CA VAL A 45 -3.15 -29.05 -15.43
C VAL A 45 -2.98 -30.52 -15.08
N SER A 46 -1.78 -30.91 -14.71
CA SER A 46 -1.46 -32.25 -14.20
C SER A 46 -0.71 -32.18 -12.86
N TYR A 47 -0.76 -33.25 -12.07
CA TYR A 47 -0.19 -33.27 -10.72
C TYR A 47 0.89 -34.34 -10.59
N HIS A 48 2.06 -33.96 -10.09
CA HIS A 48 3.24 -34.82 -10.06
C HIS A 48 4.00 -34.67 -8.73
N PRO A 49 4.40 -35.78 -8.06
CA PRO A 49 5.20 -35.71 -6.84
C PRO A 49 6.66 -35.29 -7.10
N GLN A 50 7.14 -35.43 -8.34
CA GLN A 50 8.45 -35.02 -8.80
C GLN A 50 8.44 -34.93 -10.33
N LEU A 51 9.39 -34.19 -10.91
CA LEU A 51 9.58 -34.09 -12.36
C LEU A 51 11.01 -34.45 -12.73
N GLY A 52 11.21 -35.13 -13.86
CA GLY A 52 12.55 -35.38 -14.40
C GLY A 52 13.04 -34.17 -15.20
N LEU A 53 14.32 -33.81 -15.04
CA LEU A 53 14.99 -32.79 -15.84
C LEU A 53 15.80 -33.45 -16.97
N PRO A 54 16.04 -32.75 -18.10
CA PRO A 54 16.79 -33.30 -19.24
C PRO A 54 18.21 -33.77 -18.92
N ASP A 55 18.83 -33.20 -17.88
CA ASP A 55 20.16 -33.56 -17.41
C ASP A 55 20.19 -34.75 -16.44
N GLY A 56 19.05 -35.41 -16.23
CA GLY A 56 18.91 -36.58 -15.36
C GLY A 56 18.68 -36.25 -13.88
N ARG A 57 18.66 -34.97 -13.47
CA ARG A 57 18.24 -34.55 -12.13
C ARG A 57 16.73 -34.65 -11.98
N LYS A 58 16.25 -34.64 -10.73
CA LYS A 58 14.82 -34.55 -10.44
C LYS A 58 14.49 -33.23 -9.75
N LEU A 59 13.42 -32.60 -10.20
CA LEU A 59 12.77 -31.52 -9.50
C LEU A 59 11.80 -32.11 -8.48
N ARG A 60 11.88 -31.68 -7.23
CA ARG A 60 10.98 -32.07 -6.15
C ARG A 60 10.37 -30.83 -5.49
N PRO A 61 9.10 -30.90 -5.08
CA PRO A 61 8.52 -29.83 -4.29
C PRO A 61 9.23 -29.75 -2.94
N THR A 62 9.54 -28.53 -2.51
CA THR A 62 10.11 -28.26 -1.19
C THR A 62 9.17 -28.78 -0.10
N GLN A 63 9.70 -29.64 0.76
CA GLN A 63 8.98 -30.19 1.91
C GLN A 63 9.50 -29.51 3.18
N LEU A 64 8.65 -28.73 3.85
CA LEU A 64 8.95 -28.13 5.16
C LEU A 64 7.76 -28.29 6.08
N ASP A 65 8.03 -28.44 7.38
CA ASP A 65 6.97 -28.56 8.39
C ASP A 65 6.07 -27.31 8.43
N LEU A 66 6.60 -26.13 8.06
CA LEU A 66 5.80 -24.89 7.92
C LEU A 66 4.63 -25.00 6.93
N ILE A 67 4.74 -25.85 5.90
CA ILE A 67 3.64 -26.13 4.96
C ILE A 67 2.59 -26.99 5.65
N LYS A 68 3.04 -28.04 6.33
CA LYS A 68 2.19 -29.01 7.06
C LYS A 68 1.44 -28.36 8.21
N ASP A 69 2.11 -27.44 8.92
CA ASP A 69 1.58 -26.70 10.08
C ASP A 69 0.76 -25.45 9.70
N GLU A 70 0.47 -25.29 8.39
CA GLU A 70 -0.32 -24.18 7.84
C GLU A 70 0.25 -22.79 8.19
N LYS A 71 1.58 -22.68 8.26
CA LYS A 71 2.28 -21.39 8.46
C LYS A 71 2.70 -20.75 7.15
N LEU A 72 3.01 -21.58 6.16
CA LEU A 72 3.14 -21.21 4.76
C LEU A 72 1.98 -21.84 3.99
N LEU A 73 1.10 -21.02 3.44
CA LEU A 73 -0.11 -21.52 2.79
C LEU A 73 0.15 -21.78 1.30
N LEU A 74 -0.21 -22.97 0.84
CA LEU A 74 -0.20 -23.32 -0.59
C LEU A 74 -1.66 -23.51 -1.06
N PRO A 75 -1.92 -23.34 -2.38
CA PRO A 75 -3.12 -23.92 -2.98
C PRO A 75 -3.11 -25.44 -2.84
N SER A 76 -4.28 -26.07 -2.77
CA SER A 76 -4.43 -27.53 -2.79
C SER A 76 -4.57 -28.08 -4.20
N SER A 77 -5.13 -27.29 -5.12
CA SER A 77 -5.37 -27.65 -6.52
C SER A 77 -5.54 -26.39 -7.37
N ALA A 78 -5.41 -26.51 -8.69
CA ALA A 78 -5.82 -25.48 -9.62
C ALA A 78 -7.30 -25.66 -9.97
N ASN A 79 -8.15 -24.74 -9.49
CA ASN A 79 -9.59 -24.78 -9.75
C ASN A 79 -9.95 -23.75 -10.81
N SER A 80 -10.80 -24.11 -11.77
CA SER A 80 -11.31 -23.17 -12.77
C SER A 80 -12.16 -22.07 -12.13
N TYR A 81 -12.09 -20.86 -12.68
CA TYR A 81 -12.96 -19.73 -12.38
C TYR A 81 -13.65 -19.26 -13.68
N ILE A 82 -14.78 -18.54 -13.56
CA ILE A 82 -15.60 -18.16 -14.73
C ILE A 82 -14.87 -17.17 -15.63
N ASN A 83 -14.41 -16.06 -15.06
CA ASN A 83 -13.58 -15.03 -15.70
C ASN A 83 -12.99 -14.12 -14.61
N GLU A 84 -12.05 -13.25 -14.98
CA GLU A 84 -11.33 -12.40 -14.03
C GLU A 84 -12.24 -11.46 -13.24
N ALA A 85 -13.26 -10.88 -13.88
CA ALA A 85 -14.22 -10.00 -13.21
C ALA A 85 -14.97 -10.74 -12.08
N ARG A 86 -15.42 -11.97 -12.33
CA ARG A 86 -16.06 -12.81 -11.31
C ARG A 86 -15.10 -13.23 -10.20
N LEU A 87 -13.86 -13.56 -10.54
CA LEU A 87 -12.84 -13.86 -9.53
C LEU A 87 -12.59 -12.66 -8.62
N VAL A 88 -12.51 -11.44 -9.17
CA VAL A 88 -12.39 -10.21 -8.39
C VAL A 88 -13.61 -10.00 -7.50
N GLU A 89 -14.83 -10.17 -8.01
CA GLU A 89 -16.05 -10.06 -7.21
C GLU A 89 -16.07 -11.07 -6.03
N GLU A 90 -15.62 -12.30 -6.25
CA GLU A 90 -15.51 -13.33 -5.21
C GLU A 90 -14.48 -12.95 -4.13
N ILE A 91 -13.33 -12.40 -4.55
CA ILE A 91 -12.32 -11.85 -3.63
C ILE A 91 -12.91 -10.68 -2.83
N GLU A 92 -13.59 -9.74 -3.50
CA GLU A 92 -14.19 -8.57 -2.86
C GLU A 92 -15.27 -8.98 -1.84
N ALA A 93 -16.13 -9.94 -2.20
CA ALA A 93 -17.16 -10.47 -1.32
C ALA A 93 -16.55 -11.15 -0.09
N PHE A 94 -15.51 -11.96 -0.30
CA PHE A 94 -14.78 -12.60 0.80
C PHE A 94 -14.13 -11.58 1.73
N VAL A 95 -13.38 -10.62 1.17
CA VAL A 95 -12.72 -9.57 1.95
C VAL A 95 -13.75 -8.75 2.72
N SER A 96 -14.81 -8.29 2.05
CA SER A 96 -15.90 -7.50 2.64
C SER A 96 -16.61 -8.23 3.79
N HIS A 97 -16.76 -9.54 3.70
CA HIS A 97 -17.40 -10.33 4.75
C HIS A 97 -16.55 -10.40 6.03
N TYR A 98 -15.21 -10.43 5.90
CA TYR A 98 -14.31 -10.63 7.03
C TYR A 98 -13.53 -9.37 7.46
N LEU A 99 -13.56 -8.29 6.68
CA LEU A 99 -12.76 -7.09 6.90
C LEU A 99 -13.55 -5.82 6.55
N ASP A 100 -13.46 -4.82 7.43
CA ASP A 100 -13.99 -3.49 7.18
C ASP A 100 -12.88 -2.60 6.64
N LEU A 101 -13.10 -1.99 5.47
CA LEU A 101 -12.16 -1.06 4.86
C LEU A 101 -12.76 0.36 4.86
N PRO A 102 -11.99 1.40 5.20
CA PRO A 102 -12.51 2.76 5.37
C PRO A 102 -13.14 3.38 4.11
N HIS A 103 -12.78 2.89 2.93
CA HIS A 103 -13.21 3.44 1.65
C HIS A 103 -13.41 2.33 0.61
N PRO A 104 -14.45 2.39 -0.24
CA PRO A 104 -14.70 1.37 -1.27
C PRO A 104 -13.53 1.14 -2.23
N PHE A 105 -12.78 2.20 -2.57
CA PHE A 105 -11.57 2.08 -3.39
C PHE A 105 -10.56 1.10 -2.80
N TYR A 106 -10.41 1.06 -1.47
CA TYR A 106 -9.46 0.15 -0.86
C TYR A 106 -9.84 -1.31 -1.10
N LEU A 107 -11.14 -1.63 -1.20
CA LEU A 107 -11.57 -2.97 -1.56
C LEU A 107 -11.11 -3.33 -2.97
N LYS A 108 -11.32 -2.44 -3.96
CA LYS A 108 -10.81 -2.61 -5.33
C LYS A 108 -9.30 -2.76 -5.34
N LEU A 109 -8.59 -1.89 -4.63
CA LEU A 109 -7.14 -1.87 -4.55
C LEU A 109 -6.58 -3.18 -3.98
N VAL A 110 -7.10 -3.65 -2.84
CA VAL A 110 -6.57 -4.87 -2.19
C VAL A 110 -6.90 -6.13 -3.00
N SER A 111 -8.05 -6.18 -3.68
CA SER A 111 -8.40 -7.30 -4.56
C SER A 111 -7.44 -7.41 -5.74
N HIS A 112 -7.09 -6.29 -6.38
CA HIS A 112 -6.10 -6.29 -7.46
C HIS A 112 -4.67 -6.46 -6.94
N TYR A 113 -4.36 -6.02 -5.72
CA TYR A 113 -3.10 -6.34 -5.07
C TYR A 113 -2.96 -7.86 -4.83
N ILE A 114 -4.03 -8.54 -4.43
CA ILE A 114 -4.04 -10.01 -4.30
C ILE A 114 -3.69 -10.63 -5.65
N LEU A 115 -4.40 -10.29 -6.74
CA LEU A 115 -4.07 -10.78 -8.09
C LEU A 115 -2.61 -10.50 -8.46
N LEU A 116 -2.12 -9.29 -8.19
CA LEU A 116 -0.73 -8.90 -8.43
C LEU A 116 0.24 -9.85 -7.75
N THR A 117 0.00 -10.25 -6.49
CA THR A 117 0.91 -11.17 -5.79
C THR A 117 1.06 -12.51 -6.51
N TRP A 118 0.07 -12.94 -7.29
CA TRP A 118 0.12 -14.20 -8.05
C TRP A 118 0.88 -14.11 -9.36
N VAL A 119 1.30 -12.92 -9.79
CA VAL A 119 2.01 -12.71 -11.06
C VAL A 119 3.16 -11.70 -10.94
N TYR A 120 3.49 -11.27 -9.72
CA TYR A 120 4.44 -10.21 -9.42
C TYR A 120 5.84 -10.48 -9.99
N ASP A 121 6.21 -11.75 -10.11
CA ASP A 121 7.48 -12.24 -10.64
C ASP A 121 7.63 -12.03 -12.15
N ARG A 122 6.63 -11.44 -12.81
CA ARG A 122 6.72 -10.90 -14.18
C ARG A 122 6.95 -9.40 -14.21
N LEU A 123 6.64 -8.70 -13.13
CA LEU A 123 6.87 -7.26 -12.97
C LEU A 123 8.33 -6.99 -12.59
N SER A 124 8.82 -5.77 -12.85
CA SER A 124 10.14 -5.32 -12.37
C SER A 124 10.10 -4.78 -10.94
N VAL A 125 8.94 -4.25 -10.55
CA VAL A 125 8.68 -3.60 -9.27
C VAL A 125 7.37 -4.14 -8.67
N VAL A 126 7.34 -4.28 -7.35
CA VAL A 126 6.15 -4.64 -6.57
C VAL A 126 5.94 -3.63 -5.43
N PRO A 127 4.76 -2.98 -5.34
CA PRO A 127 4.45 -2.14 -4.19
C PRO A 127 4.22 -3.01 -2.96
N TYR A 128 4.35 -2.44 -1.77
CA TYR A 128 3.95 -3.09 -0.53
C TYR A 128 2.61 -2.58 -0.07
N LEU A 129 1.87 -3.42 0.65
CA LEU A 129 0.59 -3.04 1.22
C LEU A 129 0.74 -2.92 2.73
N ARG A 130 0.20 -1.85 3.32
CA ARG A 130 0.25 -1.63 4.77
C ARG A 130 -1.10 -1.27 5.36
N ALA A 131 -1.45 -1.93 6.45
CA ALA A 131 -2.46 -1.45 7.37
C ALA A 131 -1.80 -0.58 8.46
N LEU A 132 -2.20 0.69 8.51
CA LEU A 132 -1.71 1.71 9.45
C LEU A 132 -2.84 2.10 10.42
N GLY A 133 -2.54 2.35 11.69
CA GLY A 133 -3.54 2.83 12.66
C GLY A 133 -3.32 2.33 14.08
N ASP A 134 -4.14 2.78 15.02
CA ASP A 134 -3.97 2.52 16.45
C ASP A 134 -4.46 1.14 16.91
N TYR A 135 -4.28 0.83 18.19
CA TYR A 135 -4.80 -0.40 18.79
C TYR A 135 -6.31 -0.54 18.56
N GLY A 136 -6.79 -1.75 18.25
CA GLY A 136 -8.22 -2.01 18.02
C GLY A 136 -8.75 -1.63 16.62
N SER A 137 -7.93 -1.09 15.72
CA SER A 137 -8.34 -0.72 14.35
C SER A 137 -8.47 -1.90 13.36
N GLY A 138 -8.21 -3.14 13.78
CA GLY A 138 -8.34 -4.31 12.88
C GLY A 138 -7.15 -4.57 11.95
N LYS A 139 -5.97 -3.98 12.17
CA LYS A 139 -4.77 -4.24 11.33
C LYS A 139 -4.35 -5.71 11.25
N THR A 140 -4.36 -6.44 12.36
CA THR A 140 -4.06 -7.88 12.36
C THR A 140 -5.06 -8.64 11.52
N ARG A 141 -6.35 -8.28 11.62
CA ARG A 141 -7.43 -8.84 10.80
C ARG A 141 -7.21 -8.56 9.32
N PHE A 142 -6.82 -7.33 8.96
CA PHE A 142 -6.43 -6.97 7.59
C PHE A 142 -5.34 -7.89 7.05
N ALA A 143 -4.26 -8.07 7.80
CA ALA A 143 -3.14 -8.92 7.38
C ALA A 143 -3.53 -10.39 7.24
N GLN A 144 -4.41 -10.90 8.11
CA GLN A 144 -4.90 -12.27 8.03
C GLN A 144 -5.85 -12.50 6.85
N VAL A 145 -6.80 -11.58 6.63
CA VAL A 145 -7.83 -11.71 5.57
C VAL A 145 -7.23 -11.54 4.18
N ILE A 146 -6.45 -10.48 3.95
CA ILE A 146 -5.84 -10.24 2.63
C ILE A 146 -4.67 -11.20 2.43
N GLY A 147 -3.83 -11.36 3.45
CA GLY A 147 -2.65 -12.19 3.38
C GLY A 147 -2.96 -13.67 3.12
N SER A 148 -4.09 -14.20 3.62
CA SER A 148 -4.47 -15.59 3.34
C SER A 148 -4.78 -15.85 1.86
N LEU A 149 -5.06 -14.82 1.06
CA LEU A 149 -5.37 -14.96 -0.37
C LEU A 149 -4.12 -14.73 -1.26
N CYS A 150 -3.08 -14.10 -0.72
CA CYS A 150 -1.87 -13.77 -1.48
C CYS A 150 -1.07 -15.03 -1.89
N TYR A 151 -0.15 -14.86 -2.84
CA TYR A 151 0.74 -15.93 -3.29
C TYR A 151 1.69 -16.38 -2.17
N LYS A 152 1.61 -17.67 -1.81
CA LYS A 152 2.46 -18.37 -0.82
C LYS A 152 2.74 -17.54 0.44
N PRO A 153 1.70 -17.13 1.17
CA PRO A 153 1.84 -16.18 2.25
C PRO A 153 2.52 -16.83 3.45
N LEU A 154 3.45 -16.10 4.05
CA LEU A 154 4.10 -16.45 5.31
C LEU A 154 3.94 -15.30 6.30
N MET A 155 3.21 -15.54 7.39
CA MET A 155 3.01 -14.55 8.44
C MET A 155 4.07 -14.67 9.52
N LEU A 156 4.84 -13.60 9.68
CA LEU A 156 5.80 -13.45 10.76
C LEU A 156 5.10 -12.86 11.99
N ALA A 157 5.28 -13.52 13.13
CA ALA A 157 4.88 -13.02 14.43
C ALA A 157 5.93 -13.42 15.48
N GLY A 158 6.39 -12.47 16.30
CA GLY A 158 7.33 -12.73 17.40
C GLY A 158 8.80 -12.86 16.99
N ALA A 159 9.59 -13.58 17.81
CA ALA A 159 11.04 -13.72 17.67
C ALA A 159 11.41 -14.62 16.46
N THR A 160 11.61 -14.00 15.30
CA THR A 160 12.08 -14.64 14.08
C THR A 160 13.51 -14.18 13.79
N SER A 161 14.44 -15.06 13.40
CA SER A 161 15.78 -14.63 13.01
C SER A 161 15.78 -14.02 11.60
N ASP A 162 16.65 -13.05 11.35
CA ASP A 162 16.82 -12.45 10.02
C ASP A 162 17.23 -13.51 8.97
N ALA A 163 18.14 -14.41 9.33
CA ALA A 163 18.57 -15.54 8.50
C ALA A 163 17.41 -16.44 8.04
N PHE A 164 16.42 -16.67 8.91
CA PHE A 164 15.22 -17.41 8.53
C PHE A 164 14.41 -16.65 7.49
N ILE A 165 14.19 -15.35 7.68
CA ILE A 165 13.42 -14.51 6.75
C ILE A 165 14.06 -14.53 5.35
N PHE A 166 15.37 -14.30 5.25
CA PHE A 166 16.09 -14.32 3.97
C PHE A 166 15.91 -15.64 3.22
N ARG A 167 16.05 -16.77 3.92
CA ARG A 167 15.92 -18.11 3.33
C ARG A 167 14.50 -18.41 2.87
N MET A 168 13.48 -17.99 3.65
CA MET A 168 12.09 -18.21 3.28
C MET A 168 11.68 -17.40 2.05
N ILE A 169 12.11 -16.14 1.95
CA ILE A 169 11.86 -15.33 0.75
C ILE A 169 12.55 -15.97 -0.47
N GLU A 170 13.81 -16.36 -0.35
CA GLU A 170 14.58 -16.97 -1.45
C GLU A 170 13.95 -18.28 -1.94
N LEU A 171 13.51 -19.14 -1.02
CA LEU A 171 13.00 -20.48 -1.32
C LEU A 171 11.58 -20.49 -1.89
N PHE A 172 10.72 -19.59 -1.41
CA PHE A 172 9.30 -19.60 -1.78
C PHE A 172 8.88 -18.46 -2.68
N LYS A 173 9.61 -17.34 -2.67
CA LYS A 173 9.23 -16.14 -3.43
C LYS A 173 7.77 -15.74 -3.17
N GLY A 174 7.33 -15.95 -1.93
CA GLY A 174 5.96 -15.71 -1.49
C GLY A 174 5.77 -14.32 -0.87
N THR A 175 4.53 -14.06 -0.49
CA THR A 175 4.14 -12.82 0.19
C THR A 175 4.55 -12.87 1.66
N LEU A 176 5.46 -11.98 2.06
CA LEU A 176 5.85 -11.88 3.46
C LEU A 176 4.90 -10.96 4.22
N ILE A 177 4.25 -11.47 5.26
CA ILE A 177 3.35 -10.68 6.10
C ILE A 177 4.06 -10.37 7.42
N ILE A 178 4.33 -9.10 7.67
CA ILE A 178 5.03 -8.61 8.86
C ILE A 178 3.99 -7.97 9.78
N ASN A 179 3.58 -8.69 10.81
CA ASN A 179 2.55 -8.21 11.72
C ASN A 179 3.14 -7.52 12.95
N GLU A 180 2.57 -6.37 13.31
CA GLU A 180 2.92 -5.52 14.44
C GLU A 180 4.42 -5.18 14.45
N LEU A 181 4.88 -4.53 13.38
CA LEU A 181 6.29 -4.21 13.18
C LEU A 181 6.91 -3.44 14.37
N GLU A 182 6.13 -2.66 15.11
CA GLU A 182 6.60 -1.96 16.31
C GLU A 182 6.98 -2.89 17.48
N ARG A 183 6.54 -4.15 17.47
CA ARG A 183 6.85 -5.16 18.51
C ARG A 183 8.12 -5.95 18.19
N VAL A 184 8.67 -5.76 16.98
CA VAL A 184 9.93 -6.36 16.57
C VAL A 184 11.09 -5.60 17.24
N ASP A 185 12.09 -6.34 17.72
CA ASP A 185 13.28 -5.75 18.31
C ASP A 185 14.06 -4.89 17.30
N THR A 186 14.86 -3.94 17.81
CA THR A 186 15.52 -2.92 16.99
C THR A 186 16.48 -3.51 15.95
N ASP A 187 17.17 -4.60 16.26
CA ASP A 187 18.14 -5.21 15.37
C ASP A 187 17.42 -5.91 14.20
N LEU A 188 16.43 -6.73 14.50
CA LEU A 188 15.60 -7.37 13.49
C LEU A 188 14.82 -6.34 12.66
N LYS A 189 14.30 -5.28 13.28
CA LYS A 189 13.61 -4.19 12.58
C LYS A 189 14.51 -3.51 11.56
N SER A 190 15.79 -3.30 11.89
CA SER A 190 16.78 -2.75 10.96
C SER A 190 17.03 -3.70 9.78
N GLN A 191 17.06 -5.01 10.01
CA GLN A 191 17.15 -6.00 8.93
C GLN A 191 15.88 -6.04 8.07
N ILE A 192 14.70 -5.93 8.68
CA ILE A 192 13.43 -5.82 7.94
C ILE A 192 13.43 -4.58 7.05
N VAL A 193 13.82 -3.41 7.56
CA VAL A 193 13.93 -2.19 6.75
C VAL A 193 14.89 -2.40 5.57
N ASN A 194 16.02 -3.09 5.78
CA ASN A 194 16.94 -3.44 4.70
C ASN A 194 16.30 -4.38 3.66
N ILE A 195 15.54 -5.38 4.10
CA ILE A 195 14.75 -6.28 3.23
C ILE A 195 13.73 -5.48 2.41
N LEU A 196 13.01 -4.55 3.03
CA LEU A 196 12.01 -3.74 2.35
C LEU A 196 12.66 -2.80 1.32
N ASN A 197 13.79 -2.18 1.65
CA ASN A 197 14.49 -1.27 0.74
C ASN A 197 15.11 -1.97 -0.48
N ASN A 198 15.39 -3.26 -0.40
CA ASN A 198 16.01 -4.03 -1.51
C ASN A 198 15.07 -5.09 -2.12
N GLY A 199 13.85 -5.25 -1.61
CA GLY A 199 12.94 -6.32 -2.03
C GLY A 199 11.76 -5.86 -2.87
N TYR A 200 11.71 -4.59 -3.26
CA TYR A 200 10.60 -4.00 -4.01
C TYR A 200 10.86 -4.02 -5.51
N GLU A 201 12.11 -4.23 -5.92
CA GLU A 201 12.59 -4.18 -7.31
C GLU A 201 13.53 -5.35 -7.59
N LYS A 202 13.48 -5.90 -8.80
CA LYS A 202 14.35 -6.98 -9.24
C LYS A 202 15.81 -6.52 -9.39
N GLY A 203 16.74 -7.46 -9.16
CA GLY A 203 18.17 -7.23 -9.37
C GLY A 203 18.89 -6.59 -8.18
N LEU A 204 18.17 -6.31 -7.09
CA LEU A 204 18.76 -5.92 -5.81
C LEU A 204 18.99 -7.16 -4.93
N TYR A 205 20.16 -7.23 -4.30
CA TYR A 205 20.55 -8.38 -3.48
C TYR A 205 21.12 -7.93 -2.15
N ILE A 206 20.86 -8.71 -1.09
CA ILE A 206 21.44 -8.47 0.23
C ILE A 206 22.57 -9.47 0.47
N GLY A 207 23.78 -8.96 0.68
CA GLY A 207 24.94 -9.76 1.08
C GLY A 207 24.97 -10.05 2.58
N LYS A 208 25.20 -11.31 2.94
CA LYS A 208 25.47 -11.77 4.30
C LYS A 208 26.70 -12.69 4.28
N VAL A 209 27.37 -12.80 5.41
CA VAL A 209 28.49 -13.75 5.58
C VAL A 209 27.97 -14.93 6.39
N GLU A 210 27.98 -16.13 5.81
CA GLU A 210 27.57 -17.35 6.50
C GLU A 210 28.79 -18.21 6.91
N GLY A 211 28.64 -18.91 8.04
CA GLY A 211 29.62 -19.85 8.56
C GLY A 211 30.72 -19.22 9.43
N GLU A 212 30.88 -19.73 10.66
CA GLU A 212 31.84 -19.20 11.64
C GLU A 212 33.31 -19.34 11.20
N LYS A 213 33.67 -20.44 10.51
CA LYS A 213 35.06 -20.76 10.16
C LYS A 213 35.48 -20.30 8.77
N ASN A 214 34.59 -20.41 7.77
CA ASN A 214 34.93 -20.16 6.37
C ASN A 214 34.43 -18.80 5.85
N ARG A 215 33.57 -18.09 6.62
CA ARG A 215 33.03 -16.74 6.32
C ARG A 215 32.69 -16.56 4.84
N ILE A 216 31.81 -17.42 4.32
CA ILE A 216 31.48 -17.45 2.90
C ILE A 216 30.45 -16.34 2.62
N PRO A 217 30.73 -15.42 1.68
CA PRO A 217 29.73 -14.44 1.26
C PRO A 217 28.57 -15.16 0.56
N LYS A 218 27.35 -14.91 1.01
CA LYS A 218 26.12 -15.34 0.35
C LYS A 218 25.25 -14.12 0.07
N THR A 219 24.72 -14.04 -1.14
CA THR A 219 23.70 -13.06 -1.52
C THR A 219 22.31 -13.66 -1.41
N PHE A 220 21.34 -12.84 -1.02
CA PHE A 220 19.93 -13.22 -0.95
C PHE A 220 19.11 -12.28 -1.83
N ASP A 221 18.29 -12.86 -2.70
CA ASP A 221 17.28 -12.12 -3.45
C ASP A 221 15.98 -12.06 -2.64
N VAL A 222 15.65 -10.84 -2.22
CA VAL A 222 14.50 -10.54 -1.35
C VAL A 222 13.31 -9.92 -2.10
N PHE A 223 13.34 -9.93 -3.44
CA PHE A 223 12.25 -9.46 -4.28
C PHE A 223 10.99 -10.31 -4.08
N SER A 224 10.00 -9.74 -3.38
CA SER A 224 8.70 -10.38 -3.16
C SER A 224 7.66 -9.38 -2.65
N PRO A 225 6.35 -9.64 -2.84
CA PRO A 225 5.30 -8.83 -2.24
C PRO A 225 5.40 -8.86 -0.71
N LYS A 226 5.01 -7.77 -0.06
CA LYS A 226 4.95 -7.68 1.41
C LYS A 226 3.67 -7.02 1.89
N ILE A 227 3.13 -7.56 2.97
CA ILE A 227 2.06 -6.93 3.75
C ILE A 227 2.64 -6.54 5.11
N ILE A 228 2.38 -5.31 5.54
CA ILE A 228 2.90 -4.78 6.80
C ILE A 228 1.73 -4.31 7.66
N THR A 229 1.81 -4.54 8.96
CA THR A 229 0.95 -3.83 9.92
C THR A 229 1.83 -3.02 10.87
N SER A 230 1.48 -1.75 11.05
CA SER A 230 2.19 -0.87 11.97
C SER A 230 1.26 0.22 12.52
N ARG A 231 1.68 0.84 13.63
CA ARG A 231 1.01 2.04 14.17
C ARG A 231 1.53 3.33 13.55
N ILE A 232 2.80 3.35 13.19
CA ILE A 232 3.51 4.53 12.71
C ILE A 232 4.11 4.29 11.32
N ARG A 233 4.36 5.39 10.62
CA ARG A 233 5.11 5.40 9.35
C ARG A 233 6.61 5.18 9.60
N PHE A 234 7.31 4.70 8.58
CA PHE A 234 8.77 4.73 8.55
C PHE A 234 9.25 6.17 8.41
N LYS A 235 10.42 6.45 9.01
CA LYS A 235 11.12 7.73 8.82
C LYS A 235 11.73 7.86 7.43
N ASP A 236 12.13 6.73 6.84
CA ASP A 236 12.67 6.69 5.48
C ASP A 236 11.53 6.94 4.47
N LEU A 237 11.50 8.15 3.93
CA LEU A 237 10.48 8.55 2.97
C LEU A 237 10.61 7.82 1.64
N ALA A 238 11.82 7.41 1.22
CA ALA A 238 11.97 6.62 0.01
C ALA A 238 11.30 5.24 0.17
N LEU A 239 11.43 4.63 1.35
CA LEU A 239 10.72 3.40 1.71
C LEU A 239 9.20 3.63 1.77
N GLU A 240 8.73 4.63 2.52
CA GLU A 240 7.29 4.97 2.65
C GLU A 240 6.62 5.09 1.28
N SER A 241 7.33 5.71 0.36
CA SER A 241 6.84 5.95 -0.98
C SER A 241 6.65 4.70 -1.84
N ARG A 242 7.05 3.51 -1.37
CA ARG A 242 6.86 2.20 -2.03
C ARG A 242 5.73 1.42 -1.38
N ILE A 243 5.09 2.00 -0.36
CA ILE A 243 4.09 1.35 0.49
C ILE A 243 2.74 2.03 0.30
N ILE A 244 1.77 1.29 -0.21
CA ILE A 244 0.38 1.71 -0.22
C ILE A 244 -0.18 1.51 1.18
N SER A 245 -0.49 2.62 1.83
CA SER A 245 -0.90 2.64 3.24
C SER A 245 -2.38 2.91 3.37
N ILE A 246 -3.08 1.97 4.00
CA ILE A 246 -4.50 2.05 4.32
C ILE A 246 -4.61 2.35 5.82
N HIS A 247 -5.15 3.53 6.14
CA HIS A 247 -5.42 3.95 7.51
C HIS A 247 -6.67 3.25 8.03
N MET A 248 -6.46 2.20 8.82
CA MET A 248 -7.52 1.38 9.39
C MET A 248 -8.21 2.11 10.55
N LEU A 249 -9.53 2.00 10.62
CA LEU A 249 -10.35 2.55 11.69
C LEU A 249 -11.07 1.42 12.44
N PRO A 250 -11.40 1.59 13.73
CA PRO A 250 -12.26 0.66 14.44
C PRO A 250 -13.57 0.45 13.70
N THR A 251 -13.92 -0.81 13.44
CA THR A 251 -15.15 -1.13 12.72
C THR A 251 -16.38 -0.85 13.56
N LYS A 252 -17.42 -0.31 12.92
CA LYS A 252 -18.78 -0.19 13.49
C LYS A 252 -19.73 -1.27 12.97
N ARG A 253 -19.27 -2.08 12.01
CA ARG A 253 -20.03 -3.17 11.40
C ARG A 253 -20.21 -4.30 12.41
N LYS A 254 -21.45 -4.79 12.53
CA LYS A 254 -21.84 -5.87 13.45
C LYS A 254 -22.00 -7.21 12.75
N ASP A 255 -21.97 -7.21 11.42
CA ASP A 255 -22.11 -8.38 10.56
C ASP A 255 -20.78 -9.11 10.32
N ILE A 256 -19.64 -8.49 10.64
CA ILE A 256 -18.32 -9.11 10.47
C ILE A 256 -18.10 -10.16 11.58
N PRO A 257 -17.79 -11.42 11.23
CA PRO A 257 -17.51 -12.47 12.22
C PRO A 257 -16.31 -12.12 13.11
N ILE A 258 -16.44 -12.29 14.42
CA ILE A 258 -15.35 -11.98 15.37
C ILE A 258 -14.14 -12.90 15.16
N THR A 259 -14.39 -14.20 14.95
CA THR A 259 -13.36 -15.22 14.78
C THR A 259 -13.16 -15.58 13.31
N LEU A 260 -11.92 -15.94 12.94
CA LEU A 260 -11.59 -16.57 11.65
C LEU A 260 -11.61 -18.09 11.85
N ASP A 261 -12.77 -18.69 11.61
CA ASP A 261 -13.03 -20.11 11.85
C ASP A 261 -12.66 -21.00 10.63
N GLY A 262 -13.03 -22.28 10.69
CA GLY A 262 -12.77 -23.21 9.59
C GLY A 262 -13.45 -22.83 8.27
N ILE A 263 -14.58 -22.11 8.31
CA ILE A 263 -15.28 -21.64 7.11
C ILE A 263 -14.44 -20.58 6.41
N PHE A 264 -13.87 -19.64 7.18
CA PHE A 264 -12.93 -18.65 6.63
C PHE A 264 -11.73 -19.33 5.95
N TRP A 265 -11.07 -20.28 6.64
CA TRP A 265 -9.86 -20.91 6.12
C TRP A 265 -10.13 -21.79 4.90
N GLN A 266 -11.27 -22.46 4.87
CA GLN A 266 -11.73 -23.22 3.71
C GLN A 266 -12.03 -22.28 2.53
N GLY A 267 -12.80 -21.21 2.74
CA GLY A 267 -13.09 -20.22 1.69
C GLY A 267 -11.82 -19.55 1.15
N ALA A 268 -10.87 -19.21 2.03
CA ALA A 268 -9.57 -18.67 1.61
C ALA A 268 -8.80 -19.67 0.74
N LYS A 269 -8.82 -20.97 1.09
CA LYS A 269 -8.19 -22.03 0.29
C LYS A 269 -8.86 -22.17 -1.08
N ASP A 270 -10.19 -22.13 -1.14
CA ASP A 270 -10.94 -22.24 -2.39
C ASP A 270 -10.61 -21.08 -3.35
N ILE A 271 -10.53 -19.85 -2.82
CA ILE A 271 -10.06 -18.69 -3.58
C ILE A 271 -8.60 -18.84 -4.01
N ARG A 272 -7.69 -19.31 -3.14
CA ARG A 272 -6.29 -19.60 -3.52
C ARG A 272 -6.19 -20.61 -4.66
N ASN A 273 -7.07 -21.61 -4.70
CA ASN A 273 -7.10 -22.60 -5.78
C ASN A 273 -7.50 -21.97 -7.13
N MET A 274 -8.44 -21.03 -7.11
CA MET A 274 -8.79 -20.24 -8.31
C MET A 274 -7.67 -19.28 -8.69
N LEU A 275 -7.01 -18.67 -7.71
CA LEU A 275 -5.87 -17.78 -7.94
C LEU A 275 -4.65 -18.52 -8.53
N LEU A 276 -4.47 -19.81 -8.21
CA LEU A 276 -3.47 -20.64 -8.89
C LEU A 276 -3.79 -20.79 -10.38
N MET A 277 -5.05 -21.06 -10.72
CA MET A 277 -5.46 -21.12 -12.12
C MET A 277 -5.34 -19.74 -12.79
N TYR A 278 -5.63 -18.65 -12.07
CA TYR A 278 -5.39 -17.29 -12.56
C TYR A 278 -3.93 -17.07 -12.91
N ARG A 279 -3.00 -17.46 -12.04
CA ARG A 279 -1.56 -17.40 -12.32
C ARG A 279 -1.20 -18.18 -13.57
N PHE A 280 -1.69 -19.41 -13.73
CA PHE A 280 -1.43 -20.24 -14.90
C PHE A 280 -1.88 -19.57 -16.20
N ASN A 281 -3.07 -18.98 -16.22
CA ASN A 281 -3.59 -18.30 -17.39
C ASN A 281 -2.88 -16.97 -17.69
N ASN A 282 -2.39 -16.28 -16.66
CA ASN A 282 -2.00 -14.88 -16.79
C ASN A 282 -0.52 -14.56 -16.67
N LEU A 283 0.32 -15.46 -16.16
CA LEU A 283 1.73 -15.16 -15.92
C LEU A 283 2.44 -14.66 -17.20
N PHE A 284 2.13 -15.21 -18.37
CA PHE A 284 2.77 -14.81 -19.63
C PHE A 284 1.92 -13.87 -20.50
N SER A 285 0.71 -13.48 -20.07
CA SER A 285 -0.17 -12.58 -20.83
C SER A 285 -0.14 -11.12 -20.35
N ILE A 286 0.56 -10.82 -19.26
CA ILE A 286 0.63 -9.45 -18.71
C ILE A 286 1.36 -8.52 -19.68
N GLU A 287 0.62 -7.54 -20.19
CA GLU A 287 1.15 -6.45 -21.00
C GLU A 287 1.77 -5.37 -20.09
N LEU A 288 3.06 -5.12 -20.28
CA LEU A 288 3.83 -4.13 -19.49
C LEU A 288 3.94 -2.77 -20.19
N GLU A 289 3.51 -2.67 -21.44
CA GLU A 289 3.69 -1.50 -22.28
C GLU A 289 2.47 -0.56 -22.21
N ASN A 290 2.71 0.75 -22.35
CA ASN A 290 1.70 1.79 -22.61
C ASN A 290 0.69 2.17 -21.50
N LYS A 291 0.69 1.52 -20.34
CA LYS A 291 -0.24 1.89 -19.23
C LYS A 291 0.21 3.08 -18.38
N GLU A 292 1.51 3.39 -18.34
CA GLU A 292 2.02 4.52 -17.54
C GLU A 292 1.43 5.86 -17.97
N ALA A 293 1.23 6.06 -19.28
CA ALA A 293 0.64 7.29 -19.83
C ALA A 293 -0.78 7.54 -19.29
N LYS A 294 -1.55 6.49 -18.99
CA LYS A 294 -2.91 6.62 -18.44
C LYS A 294 -2.93 7.19 -17.01
N LEU A 295 -1.79 7.15 -16.31
CA LEU A 295 -1.62 7.71 -14.96
C LEU A 295 -0.95 9.11 -14.98
N GLU A 296 -0.89 9.80 -16.12
CA GLU A 296 -0.22 11.11 -16.26
C GLU A 296 -0.72 12.18 -15.25
N LYS A 297 -2.00 12.10 -14.88
CA LYS A 297 -2.65 13.03 -13.93
C LYS A 297 -2.48 12.61 -12.46
N VAL A 298 -2.05 11.38 -12.23
CA VAL A 298 -1.68 10.88 -10.91
C VAL A 298 -0.27 11.37 -10.57
N GLU A 299 -0.10 11.83 -9.34
CA GLU A 299 1.16 12.33 -8.79
C GLU A 299 2.27 11.27 -8.99
N PRO A 300 3.49 11.67 -9.39
CA PRO A 300 4.54 10.74 -9.81
C PRO A 300 4.82 9.60 -8.82
N ARG A 301 4.76 9.87 -7.51
CA ARG A 301 5.05 8.84 -6.50
C ARG A 301 3.92 7.84 -6.34
N LEU A 302 2.68 8.30 -6.30
CA LEU A 302 1.51 7.42 -6.31
C LEU A 302 1.45 6.60 -7.62
N ARG A 303 1.79 7.20 -8.76
CA ARG A 303 1.89 6.52 -10.07
C ARG A 303 2.83 5.32 -10.04
N GLN A 304 4.05 5.49 -9.53
CA GLN A 304 5.04 4.39 -9.43
C GLN A 304 4.51 3.21 -8.61
N THR A 305 3.65 3.48 -7.64
CA THR A 305 3.13 2.47 -6.72
C THR A 305 1.89 1.77 -7.29
N LEU A 306 1.05 2.50 -8.05
CA LEU A 306 -0.16 1.97 -8.66
C LEU A 306 0.06 1.30 -10.02
N LEU A 307 1.10 1.69 -10.77
CA LEU A 307 1.38 1.14 -12.11
C LEU A 307 1.51 -0.40 -12.11
N PRO A 308 2.24 -1.03 -11.16
CA PRO A 308 2.27 -2.50 -11.09
C PRO A 308 0.88 -3.13 -10.93
N ILE A 309 -0.03 -2.49 -10.19
CA ILE A 309 -1.42 -2.96 -10.00
C ILE A 309 -2.21 -2.78 -11.29
N LEU A 310 -2.06 -1.63 -11.95
CA LEU A 310 -2.71 -1.33 -13.24
C LEU A 310 -2.30 -2.32 -14.34
N ASN A 311 -1.05 -2.77 -14.35
CA ASN A 311 -0.56 -3.77 -15.31
C ASN A 311 -1.30 -5.11 -15.22
N VAL A 312 -1.79 -5.47 -14.03
CA VAL A 312 -2.50 -6.72 -13.77
C VAL A 312 -3.97 -6.63 -14.16
N ILE A 313 -4.52 -5.42 -14.32
CA ILE A 313 -5.91 -5.19 -14.76
C ILE A 313 -6.00 -5.31 -16.28
N GLN A 314 -6.62 -6.37 -16.80
CA GLN A 314 -6.75 -6.57 -18.26
C GLN A 314 -8.01 -5.96 -18.86
N ASN A 315 -9.07 -5.79 -18.07
CA ASN A 315 -10.33 -5.23 -18.54
C ASN A 315 -10.27 -3.69 -18.55
N GLN A 316 -10.54 -3.09 -19.72
CA GLN A 316 -10.46 -1.63 -19.92
C GLN A 316 -11.46 -0.84 -19.06
N GLU A 317 -12.68 -1.35 -18.82
CA GLU A 317 -13.67 -0.67 -17.96
C GLU A 317 -13.21 -0.64 -16.49
N VAL A 318 -12.66 -1.77 -16.01
CA VAL A 318 -12.09 -1.87 -14.66
C VAL A 318 -10.84 -1.00 -14.53
N GLU A 319 -10.04 -0.91 -15.59
CA GLU A 319 -8.87 -0.04 -15.66
C GLU A 319 -9.27 1.44 -15.51
N ASP A 320 -10.26 1.90 -16.28
CA ASP A 320 -10.77 3.27 -16.22
C ASP A 320 -11.39 3.59 -14.86
N GLU A 321 -12.14 2.65 -14.28
CA GLU A 321 -12.68 2.76 -12.92
C GLU A 321 -11.56 2.88 -11.88
N PHE A 322 -10.52 2.05 -11.97
CA PHE A 322 -9.37 2.09 -11.07
C PHE A 322 -8.62 3.42 -11.16
N ILE A 323 -8.39 3.94 -12.37
CA ILE A 323 -7.72 5.25 -12.59
C ILE A 323 -8.56 6.39 -12.00
N LYS A 324 -9.88 6.37 -12.22
CA LYS A 324 -10.79 7.36 -11.65
C LYS A 324 -10.67 7.38 -10.12
N TYR A 325 -10.72 6.21 -9.49
CA TYR A 325 -10.57 6.13 -8.04
C TYR A 325 -9.18 6.55 -7.55
N ALA A 326 -8.11 6.25 -8.29
CA ALA A 326 -6.77 6.70 -7.96
C ALA A 326 -6.68 8.24 -7.92
N LEU A 327 -7.36 8.94 -8.83
CA LEU A 327 -7.41 10.40 -8.86
C LEU A 327 -8.24 10.98 -7.69
N GLU A 328 -9.37 10.37 -7.37
CA GLU A 328 -10.18 10.75 -6.20
C GLU A 328 -9.39 10.54 -4.90
N PHE A 329 -8.69 9.41 -4.79
CA PHE A 329 -7.87 9.07 -3.64
C PHE A 329 -6.69 10.03 -3.44
N GLN A 330 -6.01 10.45 -4.51
CA GLN A 330 -5.00 11.50 -4.43
C GLN A 330 -5.55 12.80 -3.84
N GLY A 331 -6.77 13.19 -4.22
CA GLY A 331 -7.46 14.34 -3.65
C GLY A 331 -7.70 14.18 -2.14
N GLN A 332 -8.10 12.98 -1.71
CA GLN A 332 -8.27 12.65 -0.28
C GLN A 332 -6.94 12.69 0.49
N ILE A 333 -5.85 12.10 -0.03
CA ILE A 333 -4.53 12.17 0.61
C ILE A 333 -4.10 13.63 0.81
N ALA A 334 -4.32 14.49 -0.18
CA ALA A 334 -3.99 15.90 -0.07
C ALA A 334 -4.81 16.61 1.02
N ALA A 335 -6.10 16.28 1.13
CA ALA A 335 -6.99 16.80 2.17
C ALA A 335 -6.59 16.30 3.57
N ASP A 336 -6.31 15.00 3.73
CA ASP A 336 -5.89 14.39 5.00
C ASP A 336 -4.57 14.97 5.50
N ARG A 337 -3.56 15.13 4.62
CA ARG A 337 -2.30 15.78 4.98
C ARG A 337 -2.50 17.23 5.41
N SER A 338 -3.40 17.94 4.73
CA SER A 338 -3.75 19.30 5.13
C SER A 338 -4.39 19.31 6.52
N PHE A 339 -5.27 18.36 6.82
CA PHE A 339 -5.92 18.23 8.12
C PHE A 339 -4.95 17.82 9.24
N GLU A 340 -4.06 16.85 9.01
CA GLU A 340 -2.99 16.45 9.95
C GLU A 340 -2.11 17.66 10.33
N THR A 341 -1.73 18.45 9.33
CA THR A 341 -0.91 19.65 9.54
C THR A 341 -1.71 20.75 10.26
N GLU A 342 -2.99 20.91 9.93
CA GLU A 342 -3.90 21.84 10.63
C GLU A 342 -4.07 21.45 12.11
N SER A 343 -4.20 20.15 12.40
CA SER A 343 -4.27 19.60 13.76
C SER A 343 -3.00 19.87 14.55
N LEU A 344 -1.82 19.67 13.95
CA LEU A 344 -0.54 19.98 14.60
C LEU A 344 -0.37 21.49 14.86
N ILE A 345 -0.83 22.35 13.95
CA ILE A 345 -0.87 23.79 14.20
C ILE A 345 -1.79 24.11 15.38
N ALA A 346 -2.96 23.48 15.46
CA ALA A 346 -3.90 23.68 16.56
C ALA A 346 -3.28 23.26 17.91
N GLU A 347 -2.66 22.08 17.97
CA GLU A 347 -1.94 21.59 19.16
C GLU A 347 -0.87 22.58 19.63
N LYS A 348 0.05 22.98 18.73
CA LYS A 348 1.15 23.92 19.08
C LYS A 348 0.66 25.32 19.39
N LEU A 349 -0.44 25.76 18.78
CA LEU A 349 -1.07 27.03 19.12
C LEU A 349 -1.64 27.02 20.54
N VAL A 350 -2.35 25.95 20.93
CA VAL A 350 -2.90 25.80 22.28
C VAL A 350 -1.79 25.75 23.32
N GLU A 351 -0.77 24.90 23.10
CA GLU A 351 0.39 24.81 24.00
C GLU A 351 1.05 26.18 24.24
N LEU A 352 1.30 26.94 23.16
CA LEU A 352 1.96 28.25 23.27
C LEU A 352 1.09 29.33 23.90
N LEU A 353 -0.23 29.28 23.70
CA LEU A 353 -1.16 30.23 24.30
C LEU A 353 -1.37 29.98 25.79
N ASP A 354 -1.26 28.71 26.24
CA ASP A 354 -1.36 28.33 27.65
C ASP A 354 -0.10 28.75 28.46
N GLU A 355 1.05 28.97 27.82
CA GLU A 355 2.34 29.31 28.48
C GLU A 355 2.50 30.79 28.95
N GLU A 356 1.43 31.56 29.15
CA GLU A 356 1.45 33.00 29.55
C GLU A 356 2.50 33.86 28.77
N GLY A 357 2.18 34.25 27.54
CA GLY A 357 3.06 35.10 26.74
C GLY A 357 2.42 35.71 25.50
N LYS A 358 3.13 36.64 24.84
CA LYS A 358 2.73 37.13 23.51
C LYS A 358 3.17 36.12 22.46
N VAL A 359 2.23 35.33 21.96
CA VAL A 359 2.48 34.34 20.90
C VAL A 359 2.40 35.01 19.53
N THR A 360 3.39 34.73 18.67
CA THR A 360 3.36 35.16 17.27
C THR A 360 3.10 34.00 16.32
N VAL A 361 2.62 34.31 15.11
CA VAL A 361 2.46 33.33 14.03
C VAL A 361 3.81 32.66 13.68
N LYS A 362 4.92 33.38 13.89
CA LYS A 362 6.26 32.83 13.68
C LYS A 362 6.58 31.78 14.74
N ASP A 363 6.26 32.03 16.01
CA ASP A 363 6.54 31.09 17.10
C ASP A 363 5.80 29.76 16.88
N VAL A 364 4.52 29.83 16.45
CA VAL A 364 3.75 28.63 16.09
C VAL A 364 4.37 27.91 14.89
N ALA A 365 4.76 28.64 13.84
CA ALA A 365 5.42 28.03 12.69
C ALA A 365 6.75 27.37 13.04
N ASP A 366 7.55 28.02 13.89
CA ASP A 366 8.84 27.50 14.35
C ASP A 366 8.64 26.25 15.24
N ALA A 367 7.62 26.24 16.10
CA ALA A 367 7.25 25.08 16.92
C ALA A 367 6.78 23.89 16.06
N VAL A 368 5.92 24.13 15.07
CA VAL A 368 5.46 23.11 14.11
C VAL A 368 6.60 22.58 13.24
N ASN A 369 7.52 23.44 12.82
CA ASN A 369 8.65 23.06 11.96
C ASN A 369 9.80 22.37 12.71
N LYS A 370 9.90 22.51 14.04
CA LYS A 370 10.99 21.96 14.85
C LYS A 370 11.18 20.43 14.68
N PRO A 371 10.13 19.59 14.65
CA PRO A 371 10.27 18.16 14.40
C PRO A 371 10.32 17.77 12.91
N LEU A 372 10.14 18.70 11.96
CA LEU A 372 9.96 18.40 10.53
C LEU A 372 11.26 18.49 9.71
N GLU A 373 11.36 17.70 8.64
CA GLU A 373 12.43 17.85 7.65
C GLU A 373 12.23 19.09 6.77
N GLU A 374 13.31 19.62 6.17
CA GLU A 374 13.30 20.91 5.44
C GLU A 374 12.21 21.00 4.34
N LYS A 375 11.95 19.91 3.64
CA LYS A 375 10.95 19.82 2.56
C LYS A 375 9.50 19.81 3.04
N GLU A 376 9.26 19.58 4.33
CA GLU A 376 7.95 19.49 4.96
C GLU A 376 7.62 20.75 5.75
N LYS A 377 8.58 21.68 5.87
CA LYS A 377 8.40 22.89 6.64
C LYS A 377 7.30 23.76 6.06
N VAL A 378 6.44 24.22 6.96
CA VAL A 378 5.35 25.13 6.66
C VAL A 378 5.81 26.57 6.76
N THR A 379 5.29 27.43 5.90
CA THR A 379 5.62 28.87 5.94
C THR A 379 4.76 29.59 6.97
N SER A 380 5.31 30.61 7.64
CA SER A 380 4.54 31.45 8.57
C SER A 380 3.34 32.12 7.90
N LYS A 381 3.41 32.39 6.59
CA LYS A 381 2.29 32.93 5.81
C LYS A 381 1.11 31.95 5.76
N TRP A 382 1.39 30.68 5.51
CA TRP A 382 0.38 29.62 5.47
C TRP A 382 -0.17 29.33 6.87
N VAL A 383 0.68 29.19 7.88
CA VAL A 383 0.27 29.05 9.29
C VAL A 383 -0.65 30.18 9.72
N GLY A 384 -0.32 31.43 9.37
CA GLY A 384 -1.18 32.58 9.66
C GLY A 384 -2.54 32.54 8.97
N LYS A 385 -2.67 31.91 7.79
CA LYS A 385 -3.97 31.71 7.12
C LYS A 385 -4.83 30.71 7.91
N ILE A 386 -4.23 29.62 8.38
CA ILE A 386 -4.89 28.59 9.19
C ILE A 386 -5.35 29.16 10.53
N ILE A 387 -4.47 29.87 11.24
CA ILE A 387 -4.79 30.50 12.53
C ILE A 387 -5.99 31.46 12.43
N ARG A 388 -6.07 32.24 11.34
CA ARG A 388 -7.25 33.08 11.08
C ARG A 388 -8.50 32.27 10.76
N GLY A 389 -8.35 31.13 10.10
CA GLY A 389 -9.44 30.17 9.84
C GLY A 389 -10.01 29.55 11.12
N PHE A 390 -9.22 29.44 12.19
CA PHE A 390 -9.69 29.03 13.51
C PHE A 390 -10.47 30.12 14.26
N GLY A 391 -10.52 31.36 13.75
CA GLY A 391 -11.21 32.49 14.40
C GLY A 391 -10.29 33.40 15.23
N PHE A 392 -8.97 33.23 15.15
CA PHE A 392 -8.02 34.15 15.79
C PHE A 392 -7.74 35.37 14.93
N ASN A 393 -7.59 36.53 15.59
CA ASN A 393 -7.09 37.73 14.95
C ASN A 393 -5.58 37.83 15.07
N THR A 394 -4.93 38.40 14.06
CA THR A 394 -3.48 38.64 14.07
C THR A 394 -3.19 40.12 13.89
N LYS A 395 -2.37 40.72 14.76
CA LYS A 395 -1.96 42.12 14.67
C LYS A 395 -0.47 42.24 14.42
N ARG A 396 -0.08 43.06 13.45
CA ARG A 396 1.34 43.31 13.15
C ARG A 396 1.91 44.31 14.17
N ILE A 397 2.91 43.88 14.93
CA ILE A 397 3.63 44.71 15.92
C ILE A 397 5.11 44.49 15.69
N GLN A 398 5.88 45.58 15.50
CA GLN A 398 7.33 45.54 15.27
C GLN A 398 7.76 44.55 14.17
N GLY A 399 6.97 44.44 13.10
CA GLY A 399 7.27 43.59 11.95
C GLY A 399 6.81 42.13 12.08
N VAL A 400 6.31 41.69 13.24
CA VAL A 400 5.85 40.31 13.49
C VAL A 400 4.34 40.28 13.76
N TYR A 401 3.67 39.24 13.27
CA TYR A 401 2.23 39.05 13.48
C TYR A 401 1.97 38.37 14.82
N ASN A 402 1.50 39.14 15.80
CA ASN A 402 1.09 38.66 17.11
C ASN A 402 -0.34 38.11 17.03
N ILE A 403 -0.59 36.98 17.66
CA ILE A 403 -1.91 36.35 17.76
C ILE A 403 -2.63 36.98 18.94
N ILE A 404 -3.87 37.45 18.71
CA ILE A 404 -4.72 37.99 19.77
C ILE A 404 -5.48 36.80 20.37
N PRO A 405 -5.33 36.50 21.68
CA PRO A 405 -6.09 35.45 22.34
C PRO A 405 -7.59 35.65 22.16
N ASN A 406 -8.30 34.57 21.84
CA ASN A 406 -9.75 34.53 21.67
C ASN A 406 -10.27 33.24 22.30
N GLU A 407 -10.94 33.33 23.45
CA GLU A 407 -11.43 32.15 24.20
C GLU A 407 -12.42 31.31 23.38
N GLN A 408 -13.32 31.94 22.61
CA GLN A 408 -14.26 31.20 21.76
C GLN A 408 -13.55 30.43 20.65
N ALA A 409 -12.51 31.04 20.07
CA ALA A 409 -11.69 30.34 19.09
C ALA A 409 -10.91 29.20 19.75
N LEU A 410 -10.37 29.42 20.96
CA LEU A 410 -9.63 28.41 21.73
C LEU A 410 -10.50 27.20 22.08
N ASP A 411 -11.74 27.43 22.53
CA ASP A 411 -12.70 26.36 22.83
C ASP A 411 -13.06 25.59 21.56
N TYR A 412 -13.28 26.29 20.45
CA TYR A 412 -13.55 25.68 19.15
C TYR A 412 -12.42 24.75 18.67
N ILE A 413 -11.15 25.18 18.71
CA ILE A 413 -10.03 24.30 18.32
C ILE A 413 -9.82 23.17 19.34
N LYS A 414 -10.04 23.40 20.64
CA LYS A 414 -9.96 22.34 21.66
C LYS A 414 -11.00 21.24 21.40
N ASP A 415 -12.23 21.61 21.06
CA ASP A 415 -13.29 20.66 20.72
C ASP A 415 -13.07 19.99 19.36
N ARG A 416 -12.81 20.76 18.30
CA ARG A 416 -12.64 20.25 16.92
C ARG A 416 -11.48 19.26 16.77
N TYR A 417 -10.39 19.45 17.53
CA TYR A 417 -9.19 18.61 17.46
C TYR A 417 -8.99 17.70 18.67
N GLY A 418 -9.96 17.64 19.59
CA GLY A 418 -9.93 16.74 20.76
C GLY A 418 -8.80 17.05 21.75
N LEU A 419 -8.49 18.33 21.95
CA LEU A 419 -7.44 18.82 22.86
C LEU A 419 -7.99 19.18 24.26
N SER A 420 -9.21 18.76 24.59
CA SER A 420 -9.86 18.95 25.89
C SER A 420 -9.76 17.70 26.78
N ASP A 421 -9.61 17.88 28.10
CA ASP A 421 -9.59 16.79 29.10
C ASP A 421 -10.96 16.10 29.33
N SER A 422 -12.02 16.48 28.60
CA SER A 422 -13.38 15.96 28.74
C SER A 422 -13.91 15.33 27.44
N THR A 423 -14.68 14.24 27.56
CA THR A 423 -15.34 13.51 26.46
C THR A 423 -16.30 14.40 25.65
N PRO A 424 -16.39 14.25 24.30
CA PRO A 424 -17.24 15.10 23.46
C PRO A 424 -18.72 14.67 23.53
N GLU A 425 -19.61 15.60 23.83
CA GLU A 425 -21.05 15.52 23.52
C GLU A 425 -21.33 16.48 22.35
N GLU A 426 -21.89 15.95 21.25
CA GLU A 426 -22.32 16.63 20.02
C GLU A 426 -21.26 17.04 18.97
N SER A 427 -21.76 17.38 17.78
CA SER A 427 -20.97 17.73 16.59
C SER A 427 -20.31 19.11 16.77
N PRO A 428 -19.07 19.32 16.31
CA PRO A 428 -18.34 20.54 16.62
C PRO A 428 -19.03 21.78 15.99
N PRO A 429 -19.09 22.91 16.71
CA PRO A 429 -19.69 24.15 16.22
C PRO A 429 -18.90 24.74 15.03
N ASN A 430 -19.50 25.66 14.27
CA ASN A 430 -18.77 26.40 13.23
C ASN A 430 -17.71 27.32 13.86
N PRO A 431 -16.56 27.57 13.17
CA PRO A 431 -15.53 28.47 13.67
C PRO A 431 -16.12 29.87 13.91
N PRO A 432 -15.79 30.54 15.04
CA PRO A 432 -16.29 31.86 15.33
C PRO A 432 -15.78 32.87 14.28
N THR A 433 -16.69 33.73 13.81
CA THR A 433 -16.32 34.85 12.93
C THR A 433 -15.37 35.78 13.69
N PRO A 434 -14.20 36.15 13.13
CA PRO A 434 -13.33 37.12 13.77
C PRO A 434 -14.10 38.44 14.01
N PRO A 435 -13.96 39.09 15.18
CA PRO A 435 -14.70 40.32 15.47
C PRO A 435 -14.44 41.37 14.39
N ALA A 436 -15.51 42.06 14.00
CA ALA A 436 -15.56 43.05 12.92
C ALA A 436 -14.76 44.31 13.30
N ASP A 437 -13.43 44.24 13.23
CA ASP A 437 -12.53 45.41 13.30
C ASP A 437 -11.12 45.09 12.76
N SER A 438 -11.05 44.33 11.66
CA SER A 438 -9.79 44.02 10.96
C SER A 438 -9.80 44.35 9.46
N ALA A 439 -10.72 45.22 9.02
CA ALA A 439 -10.55 45.92 7.76
C ALA A 439 -9.39 46.92 7.92
N SER A 440 -8.19 46.49 7.56
CA SER A 440 -7.11 47.44 7.28
C SER A 440 -7.31 47.96 5.86
N GLU A 441 -7.64 49.24 5.77
CA GLU A 441 -7.53 50.04 4.54
C GLU A 441 -6.08 49.99 4.04
N VAL A 442 -5.77 49.11 3.07
CA VAL A 442 -4.69 49.33 2.10
C VAL A 442 -5.08 48.63 0.79
N ASP A 443 -4.83 49.31 -0.33
CA ASP A 443 -4.99 48.93 -1.74
C ASP A 443 -6.25 49.43 -2.47
N LEU A 444 -6.33 50.77 -2.59
CA LEU A 444 -7.08 51.50 -3.61
C LEU A 444 -6.14 52.41 -4.42
N VAL A 445 -5.18 51.85 -5.17
CA VAL A 445 -4.55 52.43 -6.40
C VAL A 445 -3.84 51.23 -7.08
N ASP A 446 -4.33 50.65 -8.18
CA ASP A 446 -4.11 51.09 -9.55
C ASP A 446 -5.27 50.66 -10.45
N LYS A 447 -6.02 51.64 -10.98
CA LYS A 447 -6.80 51.47 -12.19
C LYS A 447 -5.91 51.87 -13.36
N VAL A 448 -5.37 50.90 -14.09
CA VAL A 448 -5.02 51.08 -15.49
C VAL A 448 -6.09 50.40 -16.33
N ASP A 449 -6.67 51.23 -17.17
CA ASP A 449 -7.78 51.02 -18.07
C ASP A 449 -7.28 50.38 -19.37
N ILE A 450 -7.74 49.16 -19.71
CA ILE A 450 -7.81 48.69 -21.11
C ILE A 450 -9.07 47.82 -21.27
N GLY A 451 -10.15 48.46 -21.76
CA GLY A 451 -10.95 48.02 -22.91
C GLY A 451 -11.45 46.57 -23.03
N LYS A 452 -12.78 46.43 -22.92
CA LYS A 452 -13.67 45.55 -23.71
C LYS A 452 -13.17 45.38 -25.17
N THR A 453 -13.39 44.33 -25.95
CA THR A 453 -14.39 43.23 -26.13
C THR A 453 -13.79 42.39 -27.29
N VAL A 454 -14.06 41.11 -27.52
CA VAL A 454 -15.22 40.53 -28.23
C VAL A 454 -14.96 39.01 -28.28
N GLU A 455 -15.90 38.21 -27.78
CA GLU A 455 -16.12 36.84 -28.25
C GLU A 455 -16.73 36.91 -29.66
N GLU A 456 -16.16 36.20 -30.63
CA GLU A 456 -16.86 35.68 -31.80
C GLU A 456 -15.86 34.87 -32.63
N MET A 457 -15.99 33.53 -32.60
CA MET A 457 -16.17 32.72 -33.81
C MET A 457 -16.23 31.22 -33.45
N THR A 458 -17.34 30.65 -33.88
CA THR A 458 -17.83 29.28 -33.72
C THR A 458 -17.31 28.35 -34.82
N GLN A 459 -16.95 27.12 -34.44
CA GLN A 459 -17.46 25.86 -35.01
C GLN A 459 -17.62 25.74 -36.56
N GLN A 460 -16.61 26.08 -37.38
CA GLN A 460 -16.62 25.67 -38.81
C GLN A 460 -15.28 25.57 -39.56
N GLU A 461 -14.16 25.32 -38.88
CA GLU A 461 -12.90 24.91 -39.55
C GLU A 461 -12.31 23.62 -38.94
N ILE A 462 -13.21 22.79 -38.39
CA ILE A 462 -13.00 21.38 -38.05
C ILE A 462 -13.20 20.46 -39.30
N GLU A 463 -13.39 21.02 -40.50
CA GLU A 463 -13.53 20.24 -41.74
C GLU A 463 -12.34 20.44 -42.69
N SER A 464 -11.23 19.74 -42.43
CA SER A 464 -10.33 19.23 -43.49
C SER A 464 -9.70 17.90 -43.07
N VAL A 465 -10.60 16.96 -42.85
CA VAL A 465 -10.40 15.51 -42.90
C VAL A 465 -10.01 15.13 -44.34
N PHE A 466 -8.83 14.52 -44.51
CA PHE A 466 -8.41 13.61 -45.59
C PHE A 466 -8.20 14.17 -47.01
N ASN A 467 -6.93 14.21 -47.45
CA ASN A 467 -6.37 14.02 -48.81
C ASN A 467 -4.91 14.51 -48.74
N GLU A 468 -3.83 13.73 -48.84
CA GLU A 468 -3.30 12.99 -50.00
C GLU A 468 -2.02 12.27 -49.48
N LYS A 469 -1.96 10.93 -49.47
CA LYS A 469 -1.20 10.07 -50.41
C LYS A 469 -0.33 10.77 -51.48
N ASP A 470 0.86 10.17 -51.65
CA ASP A 470 1.81 10.26 -52.77
C ASP A 470 2.79 11.46 -52.79
N VAL A 471 4.03 11.23 -52.31
CA VAL A 471 5.30 11.25 -53.09
C VAL A 471 6.34 10.40 -52.38
#